data_AF-A0A0L6WBX6-F1
#
_entry.id   AF-A0A0L6WBX6-F1
#
_cell.length_a   1.000
_cell.length_b   1.000
_cell.length_c   1.000
_cell.angle_alpha   90.00
_cell.angle_beta   90.00
_cell.angle_gamma   90.00
#
_symmetry.space_group_name_H-M   'P 1'
#
loop_
_entity.id
_entity.type
_entity.pdbx_description
1 polymer ?
#
loop_
_entity_poly.entity_id
_entity_poly.type
_entity_poly.pdbx_seq_one_letter_code
_entity_poly.pdbx_strand_id
1 'polypeptide(L)'
;MPRTSFQGTASRSQVSSNNNPRGINQYKDCPAPDDPRIPEFLKEYQRKGITDKKKISKFLLDEHGIIMSDSTVARRRRELGLKASGKTTADLPDDVKRQLVLDQMAKDTAGQIGTLTVKTRIFQETGIDLTRRWIGKEMRTLAPEAYEARRPHRKHWKGTSPTKHRLSGNSSGNGGSAGGEARLPVDSEPPRNRGDSFLAEDTEIIQDISPHDYLQLGHSRLVANTPSHIQLLAAPGSFIRSTQLQDMMAETEAKIITLTRYLRTLGPVTDVVASQNLLTCMESAALLEREIARVILK
;
A
#
# COMPACT_ATOMS: atom_id res chain seq x y z
N MET A 1 -23.30 10.41 44.17
CA MET A 1 -22.63 9.22 44.76
C MET A 1 -21.13 9.39 44.64
N PRO A 2 -20.41 9.77 45.71
CA PRO A 2 -18.97 9.99 45.66
C PRO A 2 -18.21 8.65 45.67
N ARG A 3 -17.33 8.44 44.68
CA ARG A 3 -16.48 7.25 44.58
C ARG A 3 -15.26 7.41 45.49
N THR A 4 -15.09 6.39 46.32
CA THR A 4 -14.03 6.16 47.30
C THR A 4 -12.63 6.17 46.66
N SER A 5 -11.76 6.93 47.31
CA SER A 5 -10.32 7.00 47.11
C SER A 5 -9.64 5.66 47.41
N PHE A 6 -9.06 5.02 46.40
CA PHE A 6 -8.19 3.86 46.56
C PHE A 6 -6.82 4.31 47.09
N GLN A 7 -6.46 3.82 48.27
CA GLN A 7 -5.18 4.06 48.93
C GLN A 7 -4.04 3.26 48.28
N GLY A 8 -2.84 3.82 48.39
CA GLY A 8 -1.64 3.42 47.69
C GLY A 8 -1.18 1.99 47.94
N THR A 9 -0.87 1.29 46.85
CA THR A 9 -0.08 0.07 46.87
C THR A 9 1.40 0.44 46.94
N ALA A 10 2.04 0.01 48.03
CA ALA A 10 3.47 0.15 48.25
C ALA A 10 4.23 -0.48 47.07
N SER A 11 5.03 0.34 46.38
CA SER A 11 5.92 -0.05 45.30
C SER A 11 7.02 -0.97 45.85
N ARG A 12 6.78 -2.28 45.83
CA ARG A 12 7.80 -3.30 46.07
C ARG A 12 8.80 -3.20 44.92
N SER A 13 9.94 -2.56 45.18
CA SER A 13 11.08 -2.49 44.28
C SER A 13 11.61 -3.90 44.00
N GLN A 14 11.06 -4.57 43.00
CA GLN A 14 11.63 -5.77 42.42
C GLN A 14 13.00 -5.39 41.87
N VAL A 15 14.04 -5.76 42.60
CA VAL A 15 15.40 -5.85 42.07
C VAL A 15 15.34 -6.93 41.01
N SER A 16 15.13 -6.54 39.75
CA SER A 16 15.18 -7.45 38.62
C SER A 16 16.60 -7.99 38.57
N SER A 17 16.83 -9.21 39.04
CA SER A 17 18.09 -9.91 38.86
C SER A 17 18.34 -9.96 37.36
N ASN A 18 19.31 -9.18 36.89
CA ASN A 18 19.69 -9.18 35.49
C ASN A 18 20.19 -10.59 35.17
N ASN A 19 19.42 -11.37 34.41
CA ASN A 19 19.72 -12.76 34.09
C ASN A 19 20.99 -12.92 33.23
N ASN A 20 21.66 -11.82 32.87
CA ASN A 20 22.97 -11.81 32.24
C ASN A 20 24.03 -11.13 33.14
N PRO A 21 24.49 -11.78 34.22
CA PRO A 21 25.45 -11.20 35.16
C PRO A 21 26.83 -10.88 34.53
N ARG A 22 27.15 -11.50 33.38
CA ARG A 22 28.41 -11.24 32.66
C ARG A 22 28.27 -10.14 31.60
N GLY A 23 27.05 -9.73 31.24
CA GLY A 23 26.81 -8.78 30.15
C GLY A 23 27.30 -9.26 28.78
N ILE A 24 27.72 -10.52 28.64
CA ILE A 24 28.19 -11.07 27.37
C ILE A 24 26.96 -11.42 26.56
N ASN A 25 26.62 -10.58 25.59
CA ASN A 25 25.62 -10.93 24.60
C ASN A 25 26.14 -12.12 23.79
N GLN A 26 25.36 -13.20 23.73
CA GLN A 26 25.74 -14.43 23.01
C GLN A 26 25.89 -14.24 21.49
N TYR A 27 25.58 -13.05 20.98
CA TYR A 27 25.60 -12.71 19.56
C TYR A 27 26.66 -11.65 19.28
N LYS A 28 27.92 -12.08 19.16
CA LYS A 28 29.06 -11.18 18.90
C LYS A 28 28.96 -10.52 17.52
N ASP A 29 28.32 -11.19 16.57
CA ASP A 29 28.26 -10.77 15.16
C ASP A 29 26.94 -10.08 14.79
N CYS A 30 26.07 -9.78 15.77
CA CYS A 30 24.85 -9.03 15.51
C CYS A 30 25.17 -7.52 15.43
N PRO A 31 24.70 -6.82 14.40
CA PRO A 31 24.88 -5.38 14.31
C PRO A 31 24.20 -4.67 15.49
N ALA A 32 24.74 -3.51 15.84
CA ALA A 32 24.20 -2.68 16.91
C ALA A 32 22.73 -2.31 16.63
N PRO A 33 21.90 -2.10 17.67
CA PRO A 33 20.51 -1.81 17.45
C PRO A 33 20.22 -0.55 16.63
N ASP A 34 21.13 0.42 16.60
CA ASP A 34 20.92 1.70 15.94
C ASP A 34 21.78 1.86 14.68
N ASP A 35 22.18 0.75 14.04
CA ASP A 35 22.91 0.80 12.77
C ASP A 35 22.03 1.46 11.68
N PRO A 36 22.44 2.62 11.13
CA PRO A 36 21.65 3.37 10.14
C PRO A 36 21.57 2.67 8.78
N ARG A 37 22.41 1.66 8.50
CA ARG A 37 22.41 0.94 7.21
C ARG A 37 21.23 -0.03 7.10
N ILE A 38 20.85 -0.66 8.21
CA ILE A 38 19.73 -1.62 8.26
C ILE A 38 18.43 -1.02 7.72
N PRO A 39 17.95 0.15 8.17
CA PRO A 39 16.71 0.72 7.65
C PRO A 39 16.79 1.08 6.17
N GLU A 40 17.96 1.44 5.65
CA GLU A 40 18.17 1.71 4.23
C GLU A 40 17.99 0.43 3.40
N PHE A 41 18.67 -0.66 3.76
CA PHE A 41 18.52 -1.95 3.07
C PHE A 41 17.10 -2.51 3.16
N LEU A 42 16.45 -2.40 4.33
CA LEU A 42 15.06 -2.86 4.47
C LEU A 42 14.09 -2.06 3.58
N LYS A 43 14.30 -0.74 3.44
CA LYS A 43 13.53 0.09 2.50
C LYS A 43 13.83 -0.29 1.05
N GLU A 44 15.07 -0.57 0.72
CA GLU A 44 15.47 -1.01 -0.62
C GLU A 44 14.83 -2.35 -1.00
N TYR A 45 14.91 -3.37 -0.13
CA TYR A 45 14.26 -4.65 -0.37
C TYR A 45 12.74 -4.53 -0.46
N GLN A 46 12.14 -3.64 0.34
CA GLN A 46 10.72 -3.32 0.18
C GLN A 46 10.47 -2.77 -1.22
N ARG A 47 11.20 -1.76 -1.72
CA ARG A 47 11.05 -1.22 -3.10
C ARG A 47 11.21 -2.29 -4.19
N LYS A 48 12.04 -3.32 -3.96
CA LYS A 48 12.18 -4.51 -4.84
C LYS A 48 11.01 -5.49 -4.74
N GLY A 49 10.04 -5.27 -3.85
CA GLY A 49 8.89 -6.14 -3.59
C GLY A 49 9.23 -7.38 -2.75
N ILE A 50 10.38 -7.39 -2.07
CA ILE A 50 10.85 -8.53 -1.28
C ILE A 50 10.37 -8.33 0.17
N THR A 51 9.29 -9.02 0.53
CA THR A 51 8.66 -8.88 1.86
C THR A 51 8.85 -10.08 2.78
N ASP A 52 9.47 -11.17 2.31
CA ASP A 52 9.68 -12.37 3.12
C ASP A 52 10.91 -12.22 4.02
N LYS A 53 10.70 -12.33 5.33
CA LYS A 53 11.77 -12.17 6.34
C LYS A 53 12.92 -13.15 6.16
N LYS A 54 12.65 -14.39 5.72
CA LYS A 54 13.68 -15.41 5.46
C LYS A 54 14.58 -15.02 4.30
N LYS A 55 13.96 -14.54 3.21
CA LYS A 55 14.69 -14.06 2.04
C LYS A 55 15.52 -12.82 2.38
N ILE A 56 14.93 -11.88 3.11
CA ILE A 56 15.64 -10.66 3.53
C ILE A 56 16.84 -11.00 4.42
N SER A 57 16.69 -11.90 5.41
CA SER A 57 17.81 -12.35 6.25
C SER A 57 18.95 -12.95 5.40
N LYS A 58 18.60 -13.80 4.42
CA LYS A 58 19.56 -14.35 3.47
C LYS A 58 20.25 -13.26 2.64
N PHE A 59 19.51 -12.30 2.08
CA PHE A 59 20.11 -11.21 1.29
C PHE A 59 21.01 -10.29 2.13
N LEU A 60 20.62 -9.97 3.35
CA LEU A 60 21.46 -9.20 4.27
C LEU A 60 22.79 -9.90 4.56
N LEU A 61 22.79 -11.23 4.67
CA LEU A 61 24.00 -12.02 4.83
C LEU A 61 24.83 -12.08 3.54
N ASP A 62 24.20 -12.46 2.43
CA ASP A 62 24.88 -12.72 1.15
C ASP A 62 25.44 -11.43 0.51
N GLU A 63 24.70 -10.32 0.55
CA GLU A 63 25.05 -9.06 -0.13
C GLU A 63 25.82 -8.09 0.79
N HIS A 64 25.52 -8.10 2.10
CA HIS A 64 26.03 -7.09 3.03
C HIS A 64 26.84 -7.66 4.21
N GLY A 65 26.93 -8.99 4.34
CA GLY A 65 27.63 -9.63 5.46
C GLY A 65 26.98 -9.41 6.82
N ILE A 66 25.71 -9.00 6.85
CA ILE A 66 24.98 -8.68 8.08
C ILE A 66 24.22 -9.93 8.56
N ILE A 67 24.67 -10.51 9.67
CA ILE A 67 24.00 -11.65 10.30
C ILE A 67 22.82 -11.13 11.12
N MET A 68 21.59 -11.43 10.67
CA MET A 68 20.36 -11.03 11.37
C MET A 68 19.30 -12.12 11.32
N SER A 69 18.70 -12.44 12.47
CA SER A 69 17.63 -13.44 12.55
C SER A 69 16.32 -12.95 11.91
N ASP A 70 15.52 -13.88 11.38
CA ASP A 70 14.19 -13.62 10.81
C ASP A 70 13.27 -12.81 11.75
N SER A 71 13.32 -13.11 13.05
CA SER A 71 12.52 -12.44 14.08
C SER A 71 12.95 -10.98 14.26
N THR A 72 14.26 -10.71 14.21
CA THR A 72 14.81 -9.36 14.27
C THR A 72 14.44 -8.56 13.03
N VAL A 73 14.57 -9.14 11.83
CA VAL A 73 14.12 -8.51 10.57
C VAL A 73 12.63 -8.14 10.65
N ALA A 74 11.77 -9.05 11.12
CA ALA A 74 10.35 -8.78 11.27
C ALA A 74 10.05 -7.65 12.28
N ARG A 75 10.80 -7.60 13.40
CA ARG A 75 10.68 -6.53 14.40
C ARG A 75 11.07 -5.17 13.80
N ARG A 76 12.23 -5.10 13.13
CA ARG A 76 12.72 -3.86 12.48
C ARG A 76 11.78 -3.33 11.41
N ARG A 77 11.26 -4.22 10.56
CA ARG A 77 10.28 -3.82 9.55
C ARG A 77 9.03 -3.21 10.18
N ARG A 78 8.58 -3.75 11.33
CA ARG A 78 7.45 -3.19 12.08
C ARG A 78 7.76 -1.82 12.65
N GLU A 79 8.94 -1.63 13.25
CA GLU A 79 9.41 -0.33 13.76
C GLU A 79 9.47 0.74 12.66
N LEU A 80 9.88 0.35 11.45
CA LEU A 80 9.94 1.22 10.27
C LEU A 80 8.60 1.42 9.54
N GLY A 81 7.52 0.78 10.01
CA GLY A 81 6.22 0.84 9.33
C GLY A 81 6.17 0.12 7.96
N LEU A 82 7.14 -0.75 7.66
CA LEU A 82 7.18 -1.53 6.41
C LEU A 82 6.21 -2.72 6.51
N LYS A 83 4.99 -2.50 6.02
CA LYS A 83 3.89 -3.47 6.08
C LYS A 83 3.86 -4.38 4.85
N ALA A 84 3.35 -5.60 5.04
CA ALA A 84 3.06 -6.52 3.94
C ALA A 84 1.71 -6.20 3.28
N SER A 85 1.44 -6.75 2.09
CA SER A 85 0.23 -6.43 1.32
C SER A 85 -1.08 -6.59 2.09
N GLY A 86 -1.20 -7.67 2.88
CA GLY A 86 -2.43 -7.98 3.63
C GLY A 86 -2.78 -6.88 4.62
N LYS A 87 -1.81 -6.51 5.48
CA LYS A 87 -2.00 -5.45 6.46
C LYS A 87 -2.21 -4.09 5.81
N THR A 88 -1.44 -3.78 4.76
CA THR A 88 -1.60 -2.53 4.02
C THR A 88 -2.99 -2.41 3.39
N THR A 89 -3.52 -3.50 2.83
CA THR A 89 -4.87 -3.50 2.25
C THR A 89 -5.97 -3.35 3.30
N ALA A 90 -5.78 -3.92 4.50
CA ALA A 90 -6.73 -3.78 5.60
C ALA A 90 -6.70 -2.37 6.21
N ASP A 91 -5.52 -1.79 6.38
CA ASP A 91 -5.33 -0.49 7.02
C ASP A 91 -5.74 0.69 6.13
N LEU A 92 -5.72 0.55 4.80
CA LEU A 92 -6.08 1.63 3.86
C LEU A 92 -7.60 1.77 3.66
N PRO A 93 -8.15 3.00 3.59
CA PRO A 93 -9.54 3.24 3.19
C PRO A 93 -9.86 2.69 1.80
N ASP A 94 -11.09 2.18 1.63
CA ASP A 94 -11.55 1.58 0.37
C ASP A 94 -11.50 2.57 -0.80
N ASP A 95 -11.82 3.84 -0.59
CA ASP A 95 -11.79 4.88 -1.62
C ASP A 95 -10.38 5.08 -2.19
N VAL A 96 -9.37 5.13 -1.32
CA VAL A 96 -7.96 5.29 -1.74
C VAL A 96 -7.51 4.06 -2.53
N LYS A 97 -7.86 2.86 -2.07
CA LYS A 97 -7.52 1.61 -2.78
C LYS A 97 -8.19 1.55 -4.15
N ARG A 98 -9.44 1.98 -4.25
CA ARG A 98 -10.20 2.05 -5.51
C ARG A 98 -9.57 3.05 -6.47
N GLN A 99 -9.20 4.24 -5.97
CA GLN A 99 -8.52 5.26 -6.78
C GLN A 99 -7.19 4.74 -7.35
N LEU A 100 -6.37 4.07 -6.53
CA LEU A 100 -5.11 3.48 -7.00
C LEU A 100 -5.32 2.47 -8.14
N VAL A 101 -6.40 1.67 -8.09
CA VAL A 101 -6.73 0.74 -9.17
C VAL A 101 -7.24 1.48 -10.41
N LEU A 102 -8.12 2.47 -10.24
CA LEU A 102 -8.63 3.30 -11.34
C LEU A 102 -7.51 4.04 -12.07
N ASP A 103 -6.57 4.63 -11.35
CA ASP A 103 -5.42 5.36 -11.92
C ASP A 103 -4.57 4.43 -12.81
N GLN A 104 -4.35 3.18 -12.37
CA GLN A 104 -3.63 2.21 -13.20
C GLN A 104 -4.44 1.70 -14.38
N MET A 105 -5.75 1.52 -14.21
CA MET A 105 -6.63 1.10 -15.31
C MET A 105 -6.77 2.21 -16.37
N ALA A 106 -6.79 3.48 -15.96
CA ALA A 106 -6.80 4.61 -16.88
C ALA A 106 -5.52 4.69 -17.74
N LYS A 107 -4.38 4.23 -17.21
CA LYS A 107 -3.13 4.08 -17.97
C LYS A 107 -3.15 2.90 -18.96
N ASP A 108 -4.08 1.96 -18.80
CA ASP A 108 -4.25 0.78 -19.66
C ASP A 108 -5.32 1.03 -20.73
N THR A 109 -4.99 1.82 -21.75
CA THR A 109 -5.91 2.12 -22.85
C THR A 109 -6.36 0.87 -23.62
N ALA A 110 -5.53 -0.17 -23.64
CA ALA A 110 -5.84 -1.43 -24.33
C ALA A 110 -6.68 -2.40 -23.48
N GLY A 111 -6.83 -2.14 -22.18
CA GLY A 111 -7.52 -3.04 -21.26
C GLY A 111 -6.88 -4.42 -21.16
N GLN A 112 -5.57 -4.58 -21.42
CA GLN A 112 -4.89 -5.87 -21.46
C GLN A 112 -4.13 -6.22 -20.16
N ILE A 113 -4.00 -5.27 -19.23
CA ILE A 113 -3.20 -5.44 -18.03
C ILE A 113 -3.94 -6.31 -17.01
N GLY A 114 -3.29 -7.39 -16.58
CA GLY A 114 -3.81 -8.30 -15.57
C GLY A 114 -3.62 -7.80 -14.14
N THR A 115 -4.36 -8.41 -13.20
CA THR A 115 -4.34 -8.08 -11.76
C THR A 115 -2.93 -8.04 -11.14
N LEU A 116 -2.04 -8.95 -11.54
CA LEU A 116 -0.67 -9.00 -11.03
C LEU A 116 0.17 -7.81 -11.52
N THR A 117 -0.02 -7.42 -12.78
CA THR A 117 0.68 -6.29 -13.38
C THR A 117 0.17 -4.97 -12.79
N VAL A 118 -1.16 -4.81 -12.64
CA VAL A 118 -1.74 -3.66 -11.92
C VAL A 118 -1.15 -3.57 -10.51
N LYS A 119 -1.14 -4.66 -9.76
CA LYS A 119 -0.52 -4.72 -8.42
C LYS A 119 0.92 -4.22 -8.43
N THR A 120 1.73 -4.74 -9.36
CA THR A 120 3.15 -4.40 -9.47
C THR A 120 3.35 -2.92 -9.81
N ARG A 121 2.52 -2.36 -10.71
CA ARG A 121 2.58 -0.94 -11.07
C ARG A 121 2.17 -0.02 -9.92
N ILE A 122 1.07 -0.33 -9.22
CA ILE A 122 0.67 0.42 -8.00
C ILE A 122 1.85 0.44 -7.02
N PHE A 123 2.46 -0.71 -6.80
CA PHE A 123 3.59 -0.84 -5.87
C PHE A 123 4.81 -0.02 -6.29
N GLN A 124 5.18 -0.05 -7.57
CA GLN A 124 6.33 0.69 -8.11
C GLN A 124 6.13 2.21 -8.05
N GLU A 125 4.92 2.69 -8.34
CA GLU A 125 4.63 4.12 -8.40
C GLU A 125 4.40 4.74 -7.01
N THR A 126 3.75 4.02 -6.11
CA THR A 126 3.31 4.57 -4.81
C THR A 126 4.02 3.97 -3.61
N GLY A 127 4.69 2.82 -3.76
CA GLY A 127 5.22 2.03 -2.65
C GLY A 127 4.16 1.28 -1.83
N ILE A 128 2.87 1.39 -2.19
CA ILE A 128 1.75 0.76 -1.48
C ILE A 128 1.48 -0.62 -2.07
N ASP A 129 1.58 -1.66 -1.23
CA ASP A 129 1.35 -3.05 -1.64
C ASP A 129 -0.10 -3.46 -1.36
N LEU A 130 -0.92 -3.63 -2.40
CA LEU A 130 -2.29 -4.12 -2.27
C LEU A 130 -2.39 -5.63 -2.55
N THR A 131 -3.34 -6.31 -1.91
CA THR A 131 -3.54 -7.74 -2.18
C THR A 131 -4.12 -7.95 -3.57
N ARG A 132 -3.58 -8.95 -4.28
CA ARG A 132 -4.04 -9.33 -5.63
C ARG A 132 -5.53 -9.68 -5.65
N ARG A 133 -6.03 -10.34 -4.59
CA ARG A 133 -7.44 -10.74 -4.47
C ARG A 133 -8.35 -9.52 -4.47
N TRP A 134 -8.01 -8.49 -3.69
CA TRP A 134 -8.77 -7.26 -3.60
C TRP A 134 -8.78 -6.51 -4.93
N ILE A 135 -7.60 -6.29 -5.54
CA ILE A 135 -7.49 -5.67 -6.88
C ILE A 135 -8.34 -6.42 -7.91
N GLY A 136 -8.29 -7.76 -7.91
CA GLY A 136 -9.05 -8.57 -8.84
C GLY A 136 -10.56 -8.56 -8.62
N LYS A 137 -11.04 -8.25 -7.41
CA LYS A 137 -12.46 -7.99 -7.13
C LYS A 137 -12.86 -6.62 -7.69
N GLU A 138 -12.01 -5.62 -7.46
CA GLU A 138 -12.29 -4.25 -7.88
C GLU A 138 -12.29 -4.10 -9.41
N MET A 139 -11.28 -4.65 -10.10
CA MET A 139 -11.23 -4.63 -11.57
C MET A 139 -12.45 -5.29 -12.21
N ARG A 140 -13.00 -6.35 -11.59
CA ARG A 140 -14.23 -7.01 -12.05
C ARG A 140 -15.48 -6.15 -11.87
N THR A 141 -15.50 -5.35 -10.82
CA THR A 141 -16.62 -4.46 -10.50
C THR A 141 -16.61 -3.24 -11.43
N LEU A 142 -15.44 -2.68 -11.69
CA LEU A 142 -15.29 -1.45 -12.50
C LEU A 142 -15.38 -1.69 -14.02
N ALA A 143 -14.83 -2.80 -14.52
CA ALA A 143 -14.82 -3.11 -15.95
C ALA A 143 -14.96 -4.62 -16.19
N PRO A 144 -16.16 -5.20 -15.98
CA PRO A 144 -16.40 -6.64 -16.11
C PRO A 144 -16.05 -7.17 -17.51
N GLU A 145 -16.46 -6.46 -18.57
CA GLU A 145 -16.22 -6.86 -19.96
C GLU A 145 -14.72 -6.96 -20.29
N ALA A 146 -13.95 -5.91 -19.98
CA ALA A 146 -12.51 -5.90 -20.19
C ALA A 146 -11.81 -6.97 -19.33
N TYR A 147 -12.30 -7.23 -18.12
CA TYR A 147 -11.76 -8.28 -17.26
C TYR A 147 -12.00 -9.69 -17.82
N GLU A 148 -13.18 -9.94 -18.39
CA GLU A 148 -13.52 -11.22 -19.01
C GLU A 148 -12.75 -11.46 -20.31
N ALA A 149 -12.64 -10.45 -21.17
CA ALA A 149 -11.83 -10.50 -22.39
C ALA A 149 -10.36 -10.85 -22.11
N ARG A 150 -9.84 -10.43 -20.95
CA ARG A 150 -8.48 -10.72 -20.49
C ARG A 150 -8.27 -12.12 -19.93
N ARG A 151 -9.32 -12.83 -19.52
CA ARG A 151 -9.12 -14.17 -18.96
C ARG A 151 -8.36 -14.94 -20.03
N PRO A 152 -7.11 -15.39 -19.77
CA PRO A 152 -6.43 -16.21 -20.74
C PRO A 152 -7.41 -17.34 -20.96
N HIS A 153 -7.99 -17.44 -22.17
CA HIS A 153 -8.89 -18.53 -22.53
C HIS A 153 -8.19 -19.73 -21.98
N ARG A 154 -8.71 -20.32 -20.88
CA ARG A 154 -7.96 -21.28 -20.08
C ARG A 154 -7.53 -22.28 -21.11
N LYS A 155 -6.26 -22.22 -21.55
CA LYS A 155 -5.81 -23.00 -22.69
C LYS A 155 -6.04 -24.37 -22.14
N HIS A 156 -7.10 -25.04 -22.59
CA HIS A 156 -7.61 -26.23 -21.93
C HIS A 156 -6.37 -27.07 -21.87
N TRP A 157 -5.80 -27.18 -20.67
CA TRP A 157 -4.59 -27.94 -20.50
C TRP A 157 -5.18 -29.31 -20.66
N LYS A 158 -5.16 -29.80 -21.90
CA LYS A 158 -5.45 -31.18 -22.22
C LYS A 158 -4.31 -31.82 -21.47
N GLY A 159 -4.60 -32.17 -20.22
CA GLY A 159 -3.69 -32.92 -19.40
C GLY A 159 -3.51 -34.20 -20.18
N THR A 160 -2.49 -34.23 -21.03
CA THR A 160 -1.68 -35.41 -21.16
C THR A 160 -1.18 -35.60 -19.74
N SER A 161 -2.01 -36.23 -18.91
CA SER A 161 -1.65 -36.72 -17.60
C SER A 161 -0.27 -37.31 -17.79
N PRO A 162 0.76 -36.86 -17.07
CA PRO A 162 2.10 -37.40 -17.26
C PRO A 162 1.95 -38.91 -17.11
N THR A 163 2.03 -39.61 -18.25
CA THR A 163 1.92 -41.05 -18.31
C THR A 163 3.01 -41.51 -17.37
N LYS A 164 2.60 -42.06 -16.23
CA LYS A 164 3.51 -42.63 -15.25
C LYS A 164 4.20 -43.77 -15.99
N HIS A 165 5.30 -43.47 -16.68
CA HIS A 165 6.33 -44.44 -16.99
C HIS A 165 6.94 -44.82 -15.64
N ARG A 166 6.20 -45.70 -14.96
CA ARG A 166 6.63 -46.49 -13.82
C ARG A 166 7.74 -47.37 -14.38
N LEU A 167 8.95 -46.84 -14.41
CA LEU A 167 10.15 -47.63 -14.55
C LEU A 167 10.22 -48.51 -13.30
N SER A 168 9.62 -49.69 -13.44
CA SER A 168 9.78 -50.87 -12.60
C SER A 168 11.24 -51.33 -12.71
N GLY A 169 12.15 -50.60 -12.06
CA GLY A 169 13.52 -51.02 -11.85
C GLY A 169 13.58 -51.88 -10.58
N ASN A 170 13.57 -53.19 -10.76
CA ASN A 170 13.85 -54.18 -9.73
C ASN A 170 15.24 -53.93 -9.13
N SER A 171 15.33 -53.63 -7.83
CA SER A 171 16.54 -53.88 -7.04
C SER A 171 16.17 -54.76 -5.86
N SER A 172 16.17 -56.06 -6.18
CA SER A 172 16.37 -57.17 -5.25
C SER A 172 17.77 -57.07 -4.64
N GLY A 173 17.92 -57.24 -3.33
CA GLY A 173 19.25 -57.19 -2.70
C GLY A 173 19.30 -57.18 -1.17
N ASN A 174 18.66 -58.17 -0.55
CA ASN A 174 19.11 -58.97 0.59
C ASN A 174 20.10 -58.39 1.65
N GLY A 175 19.76 -58.60 2.93
CA GLY A 175 20.73 -59.15 3.90
C GLY A 175 21.00 -58.38 5.20
N GLY A 176 20.23 -58.70 6.24
CA GLY A 176 20.72 -59.04 7.59
C GLY A 176 21.46 -58.01 8.45
N SER A 177 20.91 -57.69 9.62
CA SER A 177 21.33 -58.37 10.86
C SER A 177 20.60 -57.83 12.08
N ALA A 178 20.21 -58.79 12.93
CA ALA A 178 19.54 -58.61 14.19
C ALA A 178 20.44 -57.93 15.24
N GLY A 179 19.82 -57.15 16.11
CA GLY A 179 20.43 -56.58 17.30
C GLY A 179 19.37 -55.86 18.10
N GLY A 180 18.76 -56.59 19.04
CA GLY A 180 17.62 -56.12 19.83
C GLY A 180 18.00 -55.03 20.83
N GLU A 181 17.04 -54.15 21.09
CA GLU A 181 16.99 -53.41 22.33
C GLU A 181 15.52 -53.14 22.67
N ALA A 182 15.11 -53.63 23.84
CA ALA A 182 13.76 -53.54 24.35
C ALA A 182 13.35 -52.07 24.54
N ARG A 183 12.47 -51.57 23.68
CA ARG A 183 11.78 -50.30 23.90
C ARG A 183 10.45 -50.57 24.59
N LEU A 184 10.34 -50.00 25.80
CA LEU A 184 9.15 -49.93 26.63
C LEU A 184 7.94 -49.38 25.84
N PRO A 185 6.71 -49.77 26.21
CA PRO A 185 5.50 -49.27 25.59
C PRO A 185 5.40 -47.76 25.85
N VAL A 186 5.52 -46.98 24.78
CA VAL A 186 5.25 -45.54 24.81
C VAL A 186 3.73 -45.39 24.79
N ASP A 187 3.20 -44.87 25.90
CA ASP A 187 1.80 -44.50 26.04
C ASP A 187 1.35 -43.67 24.83
N SER A 188 0.24 -44.12 24.26
CA SER A 188 -0.42 -43.49 23.13
C SER A 188 -0.96 -42.13 23.58
N GLU A 189 -0.16 -41.06 23.42
CA GLU A 189 -0.68 -39.69 23.54
C GLU A 189 -1.80 -39.50 22.49
N PRO A 190 -2.99 -39.03 22.89
CA PRO A 190 -4.04 -38.70 21.95
C PRO A 190 -3.59 -37.57 21.02
N PRO A 191 -4.05 -37.54 19.76
CA PRO A 191 -3.68 -36.51 18.81
C PRO A 191 -4.02 -35.14 19.39
N ARG A 192 -2.98 -34.33 19.65
CA ARG A 192 -3.14 -32.92 19.99
C ARG A 192 -3.83 -32.25 18.83
N ASN A 193 -5.12 -32.01 19.03
CA ASN A 193 -6.00 -31.20 18.21
C ASN A 193 -5.36 -29.81 18.10
N ARG A 194 -4.56 -29.58 17.04
CA ARG A 194 -4.17 -28.24 16.62
C ARG A 194 -5.44 -27.58 16.13
N GLY A 195 -6.16 -26.98 17.07
CA GLY A 195 -7.12 -25.94 16.78
C GLY A 195 -6.38 -24.80 16.11
N ASP A 196 -6.14 -24.94 14.80
CA ASP A 196 -6.13 -23.81 13.89
C ASP A 196 -7.53 -23.20 14.00
N SER A 197 -7.68 -22.35 15.01
CA SER A 197 -8.67 -21.29 15.06
C SER A 197 -8.30 -20.30 13.96
N PHE A 198 -8.52 -20.75 12.73
CA PHE A 198 -8.75 -19.86 11.61
C PHE A 198 -9.98 -19.06 12.03
N LEU A 199 -9.76 -17.80 12.40
CA LEU A 199 -10.82 -16.85 12.65
C LEU A 199 -11.73 -16.90 11.41
N ALA A 200 -12.87 -17.57 11.56
CA ALA A 200 -14.04 -17.36 10.75
C ALA A 200 -14.50 -15.95 11.09
N GLU A 201 -13.86 -14.96 10.47
CA GLU A 201 -14.42 -13.63 10.37
C GLU A 201 -15.71 -13.77 9.57
N ASP A 202 -16.82 -13.68 10.28
CA ASP A 202 -17.99 -12.89 9.92
C ASP A 202 -18.35 -12.98 8.43
N THR A 203 -18.95 -14.11 8.05
CA THR A 203 -19.98 -14.09 7.01
C THR A 203 -21.20 -13.36 7.57
N GLU A 204 -21.12 -12.04 7.65
CA GLU A 204 -22.32 -11.23 7.75
C GLU A 204 -23.17 -11.47 6.51
N ILE A 205 -24.43 -11.80 6.80
CA ILE A 205 -25.54 -11.96 5.89
C ILE A 205 -25.70 -10.64 5.14
N ILE A 206 -25.18 -10.57 3.92
CA ILE A 206 -25.56 -9.54 2.97
C ILE A 206 -26.99 -9.86 2.58
N GLN A 207 -27.93 -9.15 3.20
CA GLN A 207 -29.30 -9.05 2.69
C GLN A 207 -29.23 -8.60 1.23
N ASP A 208 -29.93 -9.32 0.37
CA ASP A 208 -30.10 -9.04 -1.05
C ASP A 208 -30.51 -7.58 -1.27
N ILE A 209 -29.54 -6.75 -1.64
CA ILE A 209 -29.82 -5.47 -2.27
C ILE A 209 -30.08 -5.78 -3.74
N SER A 210 -31.35 -5.68 -4.12
CA SER A 210 -31.87 -5.84 -5.47
C SER A 210 -31.00 -5.08 -6.50
N PRO A 211 -30.60 -5.70 -7.64
CA PRO A 211 -29.74 -5.05 -8.64
C PRO A 211 -30.40 -3.90 -9.42
N HIS A 212 -31.61 -3.47 -9.07
CA HIS A 212 -32.45 -2.67 -9.95
C HIS A 212 -32.42 -1.14 -9.72
N ASP A 213 -31.69 -0.63 -8.72
CA ASP A 213 -31.68 0.81 -8.37
C ASP A 213 -30.41 1.58 -8.81
N TYR A 214 -29.50 0.99 -9.59
CA TYR A 214 -28.29 1.67 -10.08
C TYR A 214 -28.38 2.24 -11.50
N LEU A 215 -29.57 2.32 -12.09
CA LEU A 215 -29.78 2.88 -13.45
C LEU A 215 -30.58 4.19 -13.47
N GLN A 216 -30.27 5.15 -12.59
CA GLN A 216 -30.82 6.50 -12.77
C GLN A 216 -29.98 7.70 -12.31
N LEU A 217 -28.65 7.60 -12.29
CA LEU A 217 -27.77 8.78 -12.21
C LEU A 217 -26.49 8.52 -13.02
N GLY A 218 -26.41 9.01 -14.26
CA GLY A 218 -25.17 8.92 -15.04
C GLY A 218 -25.20 9.26 -16.53
N HIS A 219 -26.34 9.63 -17.10
CA HIS A 219 -26.40 10.11 -18.49
C HIS A 219 -27.00 11.51 -18.54
N SER A 220 -26.16 12.52 -18.28
CA SER A 220 -26.26 13.86 -18.86
C SER A 220 -25.13 14.74 -18.34
N ARG A 221 -24.11 14.97 -19.17
CA ARG A 221 -23.45 16.27 -19.43
C ARG A 221 -22.09 16.09 -20.11
N LEU A 222 -22.15 15.79 -21.39
CA LEU A 222 -21.20 16.34 -22.36
C LEU A 222 -22.02 17.17 -23.34
N VAL A 223 -22.37 18.39 -22.94
CA VAL A 223 -22.82 19.44 -23.88
C VAL A 223 -22.20 20.74 -23.41
N ALA A 224 -21.55 21.42 -24.36
CA ALA A 224 -20.92 22.71 -24.23
C ALA A 224 -21.82 23.71 -23.48
N ASN A 225 -21.30 24.27 -22.39
CA ASN A 225 -21.91 25.43 -21.74
C ASN A 225 -21.30 26.70 -22.36
N THR A 226 -22.06 27.29 -23.27
CA THR A 226 -22.06 28.73 -23.51
C THR A 226 -22.75 29.42 -22.33
N PRO A 227 -22.31 30.61 -21.89
CA PRO A 227 -22.93 31.29 -20.76
C PRO A 227 -24.16 32.04 -21.25
N SER A 228 -25.32 31.41 -21.19
CA SER A 228 -26.60 32.10 -21.35
C SER A 228 -27.46 31.91 -20.10
N HIS A 229 -27.69 33.06 -19.46
CA HIS A 229 -28.86 33.38 -18.65
C HIS A 229 -29.06 32.61 -17.32
N ILE A 230 -28.36 33.05 -16.28
CA ILE A 230 -28.83 32.89 -14.89
C ILE A 230 -29.48 34.21 -14.49
N GLN A 231 -30.81 34.24 -14.52
CA GLN A 231 -31.61 35.28 -13.85
C GLN A 231 -31.61 34.98 -12.35
N LEU A 232 -30.65 35.57 -11.64
CA LEU A 232 -30.63 35.61 -10.18
C LEU A 232 -31.62 36.69 -9.72
N LEU A 233 -32.66 36.28 -9.01
CA LEU A 233 -33.55 37.17 -8.26
C LEU A 233 -32.72 37.88 -7.17
N ALA A 234 -32.33 39.10 -7.47
CA ALA A 234 -31.55 39.97 -6.60
C ALA A 234 -32.44 40.54 -5.49
N ALA A 235 -32.06 40.27 -4.24
CA ALA A 235 -32.42 41.13 -3.12
C ALA A 235 -31.68 42.47 -3.31
N PRO A 236 -32.37 43.62 -3.31
CA PRO A 236 -31.75 44.92 -3.52
C PRO A 236 -31.09 45.38 -2.23
N GLY A 237 -29.76 45.25 -2.12
CA GLY A 237 -29.09 45.73 -0.90
C GLY A 237 -27.56 45.78 -0.84
N SER A 238 -26.80 45.20 -1.77
CA SER A 238 -25.32 45.22 -1.66
C SER A 238 -24.57 45.18 -3.00
N PHE A 239 -25.09 45.88 -4.01
CA PHE A 239 -24.60 45.82 -5.39
C PHE A 239 -23.32 46.64 -5.68
N ILE A 240 -22.58 47.11 -4.67
CA ILE A 240 -21.37 47.93 -4.88
C ILE A 240 -20.07 47.11 -4.83
N ARG A 241 -20.09 45.83 -4.43
CA ARG A 241 -18.86 45.00 -4.33
C ARG A 241 -18.53 44.09 -5.52
N SER A 242 -19.43 43.94 -6.50
CA SER A 242 -19.22 42.97 -7.60
C SER A 242 -18.17 43.43 -8.61
N THR A 243 -18.08 44.73 -8.91
CA THR A 243 -17.18 45.25 -9.94
C THR A 243 -15.73 45.23 -9.47
N GLN A 244 -15.47 45.62 -8.22
CA GLN A 244 -14.12 45.59 -7.64
C GLN A 244 -13.54 44.17 -7.60
N LEU A 245 -14.37 43.17 -7.28
CA LEU A 245 -13.95 41.77 -7.31
C LEU A 245 -13.63 41.30 -8.73
N GLN A 246 -14.45 41.69 -9.72
CA GLN A 246 -14.24 41.35 -11.12
C GLN A 246 -12.96 41.99 -11.68
N ASP A 247 -12.68 43.25 -11.35
CA ASP A 247 -11.46 43.95 -11.75
C ASP A 247 -10.21 43.29 -11.13
N MET A 248 -10.28 42.90 -9.85
CA MET A 248 -9.20 42.16 -9.19
C MET A 248 -8.97 40.78 -9.84
N MET A 249 -10.04 40.05 -10.17
CA MET A 249 -9.91 38.77 -10.86
C MET A 249 -9.29 38.92 -12.25
N ALA A 250 -9.74 39.89 -13.04
CA ALA A 250 -9.18 40.18 -14.36
C ALA A 250 -7.68 40.55 -14.27
N GLU A 251 -7.28 41.32 -13.26
CA GLU A 251 -5.87 41.64 -13.01
C GLU A 251 -5.05 40.39 -12.65
N THR A 252 -5.60 39.50 -11.81
CA THR A 252 -4.91 38.24 -11.46
C THR A 252 -4.75 37.31 -12.65
N GLU A 253 -5.76 37.19 -13.51
CA GLU A 253 -5.70 36.37 -14.73
C GLU A 253 -4.60 36.89 -15.68
N ALA A 254 -4.53 38.22 -15.87
CA ALA A 254 -3.47 38.82 -16.69
C ALA A 254 -2.06 38.54 -16.16
N LYS A 255 -1.87 38.56 -14.83
CA LYS A 255 -0.59 38.21 -14.18
C LYS A 255 -0.23 36.73 -14.39
N ILE A 256 -1.19 35.82 -14.25
CA ILE A 256 -0.98 34.38 -14.45
C ILE A 256 -0.59 34.09 -15.91
N ILE A 257 -1.28 34.71 -16.87
CA ILE A 257 -0.97 34.57 -18.31
C ILE A 257 0.46 35.04 -18.60
N THR A 258 0.87 36.17 -18.02
CA THR A 258 2.21 36.74 -18.19
C THR A 258 3.29 35.82 -17.62
N LEU A 259 3.09 35.31 -16.39
CA LEU A 259 3.98 34.33 -15.76
C LEU A 259 4.10 33.05 -16.60
N THR A 260 2.97 32.53 -17.10
CA THR A 260 2.95 31.31 -17.92
C THR A 260 3.73 31.49 -19.22
N ARG A 261 3.61 32.67 -19.87
CA ARG A 261 4.41 32.99 -21.06
C ARG A 261 5.90 33.09 -20.73
N TYR A 262 6.27 33.72 -19.63
CA TYR A 262 7.66 33.84 -19.20
C TYR A 262 8.28 32.45 -18.93
N LEU A 263 7.58 31.59 -18.20
CA LEU A 263 8.03 30.20 -17.95
C LEU A 263 8.20 29.39 -19.23
N ARG A 264 7.40 29.64 -20.27
CA ARG A 264 7.54 28.96 -21.57
C ARG A 264 8.75 29.45 -22.37
N THR A 265 9.20 30.69 -22.17
CA THR A 265 10.41 31.23 -22.82
C THR A 265 11.70 30.78 -22.14
N LEU A 266 11.63 30.40 -20.86
CA LEU A 266 12.72 29.74 -20.17
C LEU A 266 12.79 28.29 -20.68
N GLY A 267 13.64 28.05 -21.68
CA GLY A 267 13.97 26.69 -22.15
C GLY A 267 14.55 25.80 -21.04
N PRO A 268 15.04 24.59 -21.34
CA PRO A 268 15.62 23.70 -20.34
C PRO A 268 16.73 24.41 -19.55
N VAL A 269 16.44 24.66 -18.27
CA VAL A 269 17.23 25.50 -17.37
C VAL A 269 18.56 24.82 -17.08
N THR A 270 19.62 25.27 -17.74
CA THR A 270 21.02 24.87 -17.46
C THR A 270 21.83 26.02 -16.82
N ASP A 271 21.27 27.22 -16.78
CA ASP A 271 21.92 28.44 -16.30
C ASP A 271 21.37 28.87 -14.92
N VAL A 272 22.28 29.26 -14.02
CA VAL A 272 22.02 29.70 -12.65
C VAL A 272 21.10 30.93 -12.62
N VAL A 273 21.22 31.82 -13.61
CA VAL A 273 20.37 33.01 -13.73
C VAL A 273 18.91 32.62 -14.01
N ALA A 274 18.69 31.59 -14.82
CA ALA A 274 17.35 31.08 -15.11
C ALA A 274 16.73 30.39 -13.87
N SER A 275 17.53 29.78 -12.99
CA SER A 275 17.05 29.26 -11.70
C SER A 275 16.57 30.35 -10.75
N GLN A 276 17.27 31.48 -10.65
CA GLN A 276 16.85 32.60 -9.80
C GLN A 276 15.55 33.25 -10.30
N ASN A 277 15.41 33.37 -11.63
CA ASN A 277 14.19 33.87 -12.25
C ASN A 277 13.00 32.92 -12.02
N LEU A 278 13.22 31.61 -12.10
CA LEU A 278 12.21 30.60 -11.79
C LEU A 278 11.75 30.69 -10.32
N LEU A 279 12.71 30.84 -9.39
CA LEU A 279 12.41 30.99 -7.96
C LEU A 279 11.55 32.23 -7.70
N THR A 280 11.91 33.37 -8.30
CA THR A 280 11.15 34.62 -8.18
C THR A 280 9.72 34.49 -8.74
N CYS A 281 9.55 33.73 -9.82
CA CYS A 281 8.23 33.42 -10.39
C CYS A 281 7.38 32.57 -9.44
N MET A 282 7.99 31.55 -8.81
CA MET A 282 7.29 30.69 -7.84
C MET A 282 6.88 31.47 -6.58
N GLU A 283 7.74 32.34 -6.06
CA GLU A 283 7.42 33.21 -4.93
C GLU A 283 6.26 34.16 -5.25
N SER A 284 6.26 34.75 -6.45
CA SER A 284 5.17 35.63 -6.91
C SER A 284 3.84 34.87 -7.04
N ALA A 285 3.86 33.63 -7.54
CA ALA A 285 2.68 32.78 -7.63
C ALA A 285 2.10 32.43 -6.25
N ALA A 286 2.97 32.07 -5.29
CA ALA A 286 2.54 31.77 -3.92
C ALA A 286 1.93 32.99 -3.19
N LEU A 287 2.41 34.21 -3.49
CA LEU A 287 1.80 35.44 -2.97
C LEU A 287 0.40 35.68 -3.57
N LEU A 288 0.22 35.43 -4.86
CA LEU A 288 -1.08 35.54 -5.53
C LEU A 288 -2.10 34.55 -4.94
N GLU A 289 -1.71 33.29 -4.71
CA GLU A 289 -2.58 32.29 -4.07
C GLU A 289 -3.04 32.73 -2.68
N ARG A 290 -2.14 33.30 -1.86
CA ARG A 290 -2.48 33.83 -0.53
C ARG A 290 -3.44 35.00 -0.60
N GLU A 291 -3.29 35.87 -1.59
CA GLU A 291 -4.17 37.03 -1.74
C GLU A 291 -5.57 36.61 -2.20
N ILE A 292 -5.67 35.66 -3.14
CA ILE A 292 -6.94 35.06 -3.54
C ILE A 292 -7.63 34.40 -2.34
N ALA A 293 -6.91 33.63 -1.52
CA ALA A 293 -7.46 33.00 -0.33
C ALA A 293 -8.00 34.01 0.70
N ARG A 294 -7.33 35.16 0.87
CA ARG A 294 -7.80 36.24 1.76
C ARG A 294 -9.09 36.90 1.27
N VAL A 295 -9.27 37.02 -0.05
CA VAL A 295 -10.48 37.60 -0.63
C VAL A 295 -11.66 36.64 -0.53
N ILE A 296 -11.44 35.34 -0.73
CA ILE A 296 -12.50 34.31 -0.64
C ILE A 296 -13.00 34.12 0.81
N LEU A 297 -12.13 34.27 1.80
CA LEU A 297 -12.47 34.04 3.23
C LEU A 297 -13.08 35.27 3.94
N LYS A 298 -13.25 36.41 3.27
CA LYS A 298 -13.86 37.63 3.83
C LYS A 298 -15.27 37.85 3.30
#